data_AF-A0A445HKX7-F1
#
_entry.id   AF-A0A445HKX7-F1
#
_cell.length_a   1.000
_cell.length_b   1.000
_cell.length_c   1.000
_cell.angle_alpha   90.00
_cell.angle_beta   90.00
_cell.angle_gamma   90.00
#
_symmetry.space_group_name_H-M   'P 1'
#
loop_
_entity.id
_entity.type
_entity.pdbx_description
1 polymer ?
#
loop_
_entity_poly.entity_id
_entity_poly.type
_entity_poly.pdbx_seq_one_letter_code
_entity_poly.pdbx_strand_id
1 'polypeptide(L)'
;VMNVGWNNVQGICVDTHVHHICNHLGWVSRLGTKQKTSTPEETREALQRWLPKEEWVPINPLLVGFGQPICTPLRHRCGECSISELCPSALKEISYSSPSSKSKKYRMNKKL
;
A
#
# COMPACT_ATOMS: atom_id res chain seq x y z
N VAL A 1 -13.32 8.29 -17.69
CA VAL A 1 -14.02 8.61 -16.42
C VAL A 1 -15.39 7.94 -16.44
N MET A 2 -15.48 6.66 -16.05
CA MET A 2 -16.73 5.88 -15.99
C MET A 2 -17.15 5.53 -14.55
N ASN A 3 -16.33 5.88 -13.55
CA ASN A 3 -16.56 5.49 -12.16
C ASN A 3 -17.31 6.54 -11.32
N VAL A 4 -17.36 7.80 -11.77
CA VAL A 4 -17.91 8.92 -10.97
C VAL A 4 -19.37 9.24 -11.34
N GLY A 5 -19.87 8.75 -12.49
CA GLY A 5 -21.16 9.16 -13.04
C GLY A 5 -22.35 8.23 -12.79
N TRP A 6 -22.14 6.92 -12.57
CA TRP A 6 -23.24 5.94 -12.66
C TRP A 6 -23.36 4.93 -11.51
N ASN A 7 -22.54 5.05 -10.46
CA ASN A 7 -22.56 4.15 -9.29
C ASN A 7 -22.52 2.64 -9.65
N ASN A 8 -22.03 2.31 -10.86
CA ASN A 8 -22.01 0.97 -11.41
C ASN A 8 -20.57 0.45 -11.44
N VAL A 9 -20.14 -0.11 -10.31
CA VAL A 9 -18.77 -0.58 -10.09
C VAL A 9 -18.60 -1.95 -10.73
N GLN A 10 -18.43 -1.99 -12.05
CA GLN A 10 -18.14 -3.22 -12.79
C GLN A 10 -16.72 -3.75 -12.51
N GLY A 11 -15.84 -2.93 -11.92
CA GLY A 11 -14.54 -3.38 -11.42
C GLY A 11 -13.75 -2.31 -10.67
N ILE A 12 -12.66 -2.74 -10.02
CA ILE A 12 -11.74 -1.84 -9.32
C ILE A 12 -10.89 -1.11 -10.38
N CYS A 13 -10.97 0.22 -10.42
CA CYS A 13 -10.08 1.01 -11.27
C CYS A 13 -8.69 1.08 -10.62
N VAL A 14 -7.73 0.28 -11.06
CA VAL A 14 -6.40 0.31 -10.43
C VAL A 14 -5.61 1.53 -10.94
N ASP A 15 -5.36 2.49 -10.05
CA ASP A 15 -4.44 3.60 -10.29
C ASP A 15 -2.97 3.16 -10.15
N THR A 16 -2.03 3.94 -10.68
CA THR A 16 -0.58 3.70 -10.53
C THR A 16 -0.13 3.63 -9.07
N HIS A 17 -0.68 4.48 -8.19
CA HIS A 17 -0.41 4.43 -6.76
C HIS A 17 -0.94 3.14 -6.13
N VAL A 18 -2.16 2.74 -6.47
CA VAL A 18 -2.78 1.49 -5.99
C VAL A 18 -1.94 0.30 -6.41
N HIS A 19 -1.59 0.21 -7.70
CA HIS A 19 -0.73 -0.85 -8.24
C HIS A 19 0.61 -0.92 -7.48
N HIS A 20 1.30 0.21 -7.32
CA HIS A 20 2.57 0.25 -6.61
C HIS A 20 2.44 -0.19 -5.16
N ILE A 21 1.50 0.40 -4.41
CA ILE A 21 1.34 0.15 -2.97
C ILE A 21 0.92 -1.29 -2.72
N CYS A 22 -0.05 -1.83 -3.47
CA CYS A 22 -0.48 -3.22 -3.31
C CYS A 22 0.67 -4.21 -3.56
N ASN A 23 1.52 -3.96 -4.57
CA ASN A 23 2.71 -4.77 -4.83
C ASN A 23 3.82 -4.58 -3.78
N HIS A 24 3.88 -3.41 -3.14
CA HIS A 24 4.85 -3.11 -2.09
C HIS A 24 4.45 -3.73 -0.74
N LEU A 25 3.16 -3.71 -0.43
CA LEU A 25 2.55 -4.34 0.74
C LEU A 25 2.42 -5.87 0.59
N GLY A 26 2.55 -6.40 -0.63
CA GLY A 26 2.38 -7.82 -0.91
C GLY A 26 0.93 -8.29 -0.88
N TRP A 27 -0.03 -7.36 -1.04
CA TRP A 27 -1.47 -7.65 -1.09
C TRP A 27 -1.90 -8.31 -2.40
N VAL A 28 -1.07 -8.21 -3.43
CA VAL A 28 -1.30 -8.81 -4.74
C VAL A 28 -0.10 -9.62 -5.18
N SER A 29 -0.38 -10.77 -5.79
CA SER A 29 0.61 -11.61 -6.45
C SER A 29 0.00 -12.21 -7.73
N ARG A 30 0.85 -12.58 -8.68
CA ARG A 30 0.42 -13.25 -9.91
C ARG A 30 -0.14 -14.64 -9.58
N LEU A 31 -1.23 -15.02 -10.24
CA LEU A 31 -1.90 -16.29 -9.99
C LEU A 31 -0.94 -17.48 -10.17
N GLY A 32 -0.91 -18.40 -9.20
CA GLY A 32 -0.04 -19.58 -9.24
C GLY A 32 1.44 -19.31 -8.90
N THR A 33 1.81 -18.08 -8.53
CA THR A 33 3.18 -17.75 -8.13
C THR A 33 3.21 -16.82 -6.91
N LYS A 34 4.37 -16.71 -6.24
CA LYS A 34 4.61 -15.69 -5.19
C LYS A 34 5.21 -14.39 -5.74
N GLN A 35 5.11 -14.17 -7.05
CA GLN A 35 5.70 -13.01 -7.71
C GLN A 35 4.73 -11.82 -7.70
N LYS A 36 5.29 -10.60 -7.70
CA LYS A 36 4.52 -9.36 -7.79
C LYS A 36 3.80 -9.26 -9.15
N THR A 37 2.66 -8.60 -9.16
CA THR A 37 1.93 -8.31 -10.40
C THR A 37 2.70 -7.31 -11.25
N SER A 38 2.66 -7.48 -12.57
CA SER A 38 3.41 -6.65 -13.52
C SER A 38 2.53 -5.59 -14.18
N THR A 39 1.22 -5.83 -14.25
CA THR A 39 0.26 -4.91 -14.88
C THR A 39 -0.84 -4.50 -13.89
N PRO A 40 -1.45 -3.32 -14.06
CA PRO A 40 -2.62 -2.90 -13.29
C PRO A 40 -3.80 -3.86 -13.43
N GLU A 41 -3.96 -4.50 -14.58
CA GLU A 41 -5.00 -5.50 -14.84
C GLU A 41 -4.81 -6.74 -13.96
N GLU A 42 -3.58 -7.23 -13.83
CA GLU A 42 -3.26 -8.34 -12.93
C GLU A 42 -3.52 -7.96 -11.46
N THR A 43 -3.16 -6.74 -11.06
CA THR A 43 -3.47 -6.21 -9.72
C THR A 43 -4.97 -6.15 -9.48
N ARG A 44 -5.76 -5.70 -10.47
CA ARG A 44 -7.22 -5.62 -10.37
C ARG A 44 -7.80 -6.98 -10.09
N GLU A 45 -7.43 -7.99 -10.87
CA GLU A 45 -7.93 -9.35 -10.66
C GLU A 45 -7.50 -9.92 -9.30
N ALA A 46 -6.25 -9.68 -8.89
CA ALA A 46 -5.77 -10.12 -7.58
C ALA A 46 -6.54 -9.47 -6.44
N LEU A 47 -6.79 -8.14 -6.51
CA LEU A 47 -7.59 -7.42 -5.52
C LEU A 47 -9.04 -7.90 -5.50
N GLN A 48 -9.67 -8.06 -6.65
CA GLN A 48 -11.08 -8.48 -6.75
C GLN A 48 -11.34 -9.88 -6.18
N ARG A 49 -10.32 -10.74 -6.08
CA ARG A 49 -10.46 -12.10 -5.53
C ARG A 49 -10.67 -12.11 -4.02
N TRP A 50 -10.11 -11.16 -3.29
CA TRP A 50 -10.17 -11.15 -1.81
C TRP A 50 -10.82 -9.90 -1.22
N LEU A 51 -10.83 -8.79 -1.95
CA LEU A 51 -11.40 -7.53 -1.49
C LEU A 51 -12.94 -7.54 -1.66
N PRO A 52 -13.73 -7.29 -0.59
CA PRO A 52 -15.18 -7.15 -0.68
C PRO A 52 -15.59 -6.02 -1.64
N LYS A 53 -16.73 -6.18 -2.33
CA LYS A 53 -17.19 -5.21 -3.35
C LYS A 53 -17.45 -3.83 -2.77
N GLU A 54 -17.81 -3.77 -1.50
CA GLU A 54 -18.07 -2.56 -0.74
C GLU A 54 -16.81 -1.68 -0.64
N GLU A 55 -15.63 -2.30 -0.62
CA GLU A 55 -14.34 -1.64 -0.50
C GLU A 55 -13.73 -1.25 -1.85
N TRP A 56 -14.34 -1.64 -2.97
CA TRP A 56 -13.79 -1.37 -4.31
C TRP A 56 -13.75 0.11 -4.69
N VAL A 57 -14.70 0.89 -4.16
CA VAL A 57 -14.76 2.35 -4.36
C VAL A 57 -13.80 3.08 -3.43
N PRO A 58 -13.82 2.86 -2.09
CA PRO A 58 -12.98 3.62 -1.17
C PRO A 58 -11.50 3.26 -1.28
N ILE A 59 -11.12 2.06 -1.74
CA ILE A 59 -9.70 1.66 -1.77
C ILE A 59 -8.81 2.61 -2.58
N ASN A 60 -9.31 3.15 -3.68
CA ASN A 60 -8.56 4.07 -4.53
C ASN A 60 -8.20 5.38 -3.82
N PRO A 61 -9.16 6.21 -3.39
CA PRO A 61 -8.84 7.46 -2.70
C PRO A 61 -8.05 7.22 -1.41
N LEU A 62 -8.29 6.11 -0.69
CA LEU A 62 -7.52 5.74 0.50
C LEU A 62 -6.04 5.49 0.17
N LEU A 63 -5.75 4.65 -0.83
CA LEU A 63 -4.39 4.33 -1.21
C LEU A 63 -3.67 5.49 -1.90
N VAL A 64 -4.37 6.32 -2.68
CA VAL A 64 -3.80 7.56 -3.23
C VAL A 64 -3.43 8.53 -2.10
N GLY A 65 -4.35 8.76 -1.17
CA GLY A 65 -4.13 9.64 -0.02
C GLY A 65 -3.02 9.14 0.92
N PHE A 66 -2.82 7.83 1.01
CA PHE A 66 -1.70 7.23 1.76
C PHE A 66 -0.37 7.25 0.97
N GLY A 67 -0.43 6.99 -0.34
CA GLY A 67 0.73 6.88 -1.22
C GLY A 67 1.48 8.17 -1.45
N GLN A 68 0.77 9.29 -1.50
CA GLN A 68 1.34 10.62 -1.73
C GLN A 68 2.24 11.12 -0.59
N PRO A 69 1.87 11.02 0.70
CA PRO A 69 2.71 11.47 1.81
C PRO A 69 3.66 10.39 2.35
N ILE A 70 3.24 9.12 2.40
CA ILE A 70 3.93 8.07 3.17
C ILE A 70 4.67 7.11 2.23
N CYS A 71 3.93 6.42 1.35
CA CYS A 71 4.47 5.34 0.51
C CYS A 71 4.83 5.83 -0.90
N THR A 72 5.67 6.87 -0.98
CA THR A 72 6.06 7.44 -2.28
C THR A 72 7.00 6.51 -3.06
N PRO A 73 6.98 6.53 -4.41
CA PRO A 73 7.84 5.68 -5.23
C PRO A 73 9.34 5.91 -5.03
N LEU A 74 9.74 7.12 -4.63
CA LEU A 74 11.15 7.52 -4.54
C LEU A 74 11.70 7.46 -3.11
N ARG A 75 10.89 7.79 -2.11
CA ARG A 75 11.29 7.80 -0.69
C ARG A 75 10.11 7.41 0.20
N HIS A 76 9.94 6.12 0.43
CA HIS A 76 8.96 5.61 1.39
C HIS A 76 9.37 5.98 2.82
N ARG A 77 8.47 6.65 3.54
CA ARG A 77 8.65 7.05 4.95
C ARG A 77 8.25 5.92 5.89
N CYS A 78 8.93 4.77 5.78
CA CYS A 78 8.59 3.57 6.55
C CYS A 78 8.63 3.80 8.08
N GLY A 79 9.49 4.70 8.57
CA GLY A 79 9.56 5.05 10.01
C GLY A 79 8.37 5.87 10.53
N GLU A 80 7.60 6.51 9.65
CA GLU A 80 6.37 7.26 9.99
C GLU A 80 5.11 6.48 9.55
N CYS A 81 5.30 5.28 8.98
CA CYS A 81 4.24 4.48 8.40
C CYS A 81 3.61 3.55 9.45
N SER A 82 2.33 3.74 9.74
CA SER A 82 1.58 2.93 10.70
C SER A 82 1.47 1.45 10.32
N ILE A 83 1.64 1.10 9.05
CA ILE A 83 1.57 -0.28 8.55
C ILE A 83 2.95 -0.89 8.26
N SER A 84 4.02 -0.23 8.70
CA SER A 84 5.40 -0.67 8.46
C SER A 84 5.68 -2.07 9.02
N GLU A 85 5.11 -2.40 10.19
CA GLU A 85 5.28 -3.71 10.84
C GLU A 85 4.65 -4.86 10.03
N LEU A 86 3.60 -4.56 9.26
CA LEU A 86 2.92 -5.53 8.40
C LEU A 86 3.44 -5.50 6.96
N CYS A 87 4.30 -4.54 6.63
CA CYS A 87 4.80 -4.33 5.28
C CYS A 87 6.09 -5.13 5.04
N PRO A 88 6.11 -6.14 4.15
CA PRO A 88 7.31 -6.93 3.89
C PRO A 88 8.45 -6.09 3.28
N SER A 89 8.12 -5.00 2.60
CA SER A 89 9.12 -4.11 2.00
C SER A 89 9.75 -3.16 3.02
N ALA A 90 9.06 -2.80 4.11
CA ALA A 90 9.61 -1.96 5.18
C ALA A 90 10.69 -2.68 5.99
N LEU A 91 10.53 -3.99 6.21
CA LEU A 91 11.53 -4.82 6.89
C LEU A 91 12.85 -4.90 6.12
N LYS A 92 12.81 -4.82 4.78
CA LYS A 92 14.01 -4.77 3.94
C LYS A 92 14.79 -3.47 4.14
N GLU A 93 14.11 -2.33 4.20
CA GLU A 93 14.74 -1.02 4.41
C GLU A 93 15.46 -0.91 5.77
N ILE A 94 14.89 -1.53 6.81
CA ILE A 94 15.53 -1.58 8.15
C ILE A 94 16.82 -2.44 8.11
N SER A 95 16.88 -3.45 7.23
CA SER A 95 18.05 -4.34 7.11
C SER A 95 19.22 -3.76 6.30
N TYR A 96 18.96 -2.83 5.37
CA TYR A 96 20.02 -2.19 4.54
C TYR A 96 20.51 -0.85 5.09
N SER A 97 19.85 -0.30 6.11
CA SER A 97 20.33 0.88 6.81
C SER A 97 21.29 0.48 7.93
N SER A 98 22.58 0.38 7.59
CA SER A 98 23.66 0.55 8.58
C SER A 98 23.40 1.81 9.43
N PRO A 99 23.74 1.80 10.73
CA PRO A 99 23.26 2.79 11.69
C PRO A 99 23.93 4.15 11.45
N SER A 100 23.28 5.04 10.71
CA SER A 100 23.59 6.48 10.78
C SER A 100 22.61 7.16 11.73
N SER A 101 22.98 7.11 13.01
CA SER A 101 22.80 8.19 13.99
C SER A 101 21.51 9.05 13.88
N LYS A 102 20.53 8.78 14.74
CA LYS A 102 20.28 9.59 15.96
C LYS A 102 18.94 9.16 16.58
N SER A 103 19.05 8.63 17.78
CA SER A 103 17.94 8.48 18.72
C SER A 103 17.15 9.78 18.85
N LYS A 104 15.83 9.71 18.64
CA LYS A 104 14.88 10.55 19.39
C LYS A 104 13.91 9.62 20.11
N LYS A 105 14.26 9.30 21.36
CA LYS A 105 13.34 8.76 22.37
C LYS A 105 12.11 9.66 22.44
N TYR A 106 10.96 9.18 21.95
CA TYR A 106 9.70 9.76 22.38
C TYR A 106 9.35 9.15 23.73
N ARG A 107 9.54 9.94 24.77
CA ARG A 107 9.26 9.61 26.16
C ARG A 107 7.73 9.57 26.34
N MET A 108 7.14 8.37 26.38
CA MET A 108 5.76 8.19 26.82
C MET A 108 5.65 8.60 28.28
N ASN A 109 5.19 9.82 28.55
CA ASN A 109 4.73 10.21 29.88
C ASN A 109 3.34 9.60 30.08
N LYS A 110 3.31 8.45 30.75
CA LYS A 110 2.08 7.84 31.27
C LYS A 110 1.68 8.63 32.52
N LYS A 111 0.54 9.35 32.44
CA LYS A 111 -0.14 9.95 33.59
C LYS A 111 -0.52 8.85 34.59
N LEU A 112 -0.18 9.06 35.85
CA LEU A 112 -0.89 8.59 37.05
C LEU A 112 -0.87 9.74 38.06
#